data_AF-A0A7W3ZVF3-F1
#
_entry.id   AF-A0A7W3ZVF3-F1
#
_cell.length_a   1.000
_cell.length_b   1.000
_cell.length_c   1.000
_cell.angle_alpha   90.00
_cell.angle_beta   90.00
_cell.angle_gamma   90.00
#
_symmetry.space_group_name_H-M   'P 1'
#
loop_
_entity.id
_entity.type
_entity.pdbx_description
1 polymer ?
#
loop_
_entity_poly.entity_id
_entity_poly.type
_entity_poly.pdbx_seq_one_letter_code
_entity_poly.pdbx_strand_id
1 'polypeptide(L)'
;MPWPVRVRESGGGRLATSVVEGALDALHPLIVVGRGLRRLAGLVRRWWEGAPQDRRGPAAFLAVAVALLVWMVPYGPWLAAAAVMAVAAVLGRTGAAVEEDEEPSGPSEEEAARLQALYDALAPCFCAEDDPHPEPLYAPDGSWERAFVSHGFGEDGRLESLELRYPPYFADGDPSARRRVQQVLGAKAGRYREYHFAWDQEANRLRLSVLGALPTGVCAQRFVAAPGEVVLGFTDPESVQRTLPVGAGEEFRDVPPVVWRTGPRSTEPHLLALGQPGSGTTTLLRSVALQALERGEVLVLDGSGAGEFAFLAGRAGVLAVETTPSGARAALEWLVHET
;
A
#
# COMPACT_ATOMS: atom_id res chain seq x y z
N MET A 1 52.70 -49.75 -29.55
CA MET A 1 52.22 -49.77 -30.96
C MET A 1 50.89 -50.52 -30.99
N PRO A 2 49.85 -50.11 -31.74
CA PRO A 2 49.67 -48.85 -32.49
C PRO A 2 48.30 -48.15 -32.23
N TRP A 3 48.27 -46.82 -32.43
CA TRP A 3 47.11 -46.02 -32.91
C TRP A 3 47.10 -46.09 -34.45
N PRO A 4 46.15 -45.47 -35.21
CA PRO A 4 44.69 -45.37 -35.10
C PRO A 4 44.01 -45.71 -36.46
N VAL A 5 42.67 -45.69 -36.54
CA VAL A 5 41.99 -45.34 -37.81
C VAL A 5 40.93 -44.28 -37.53
N ARG A 6 41.11 -43.16 -38.25
CA ARG A 6 40.24 -41.98 -38.28
C ARG A 6 39.34 -42.13 -39.50
N VAL A 7 38.03 -42.08 -39.34
CA VAL A 7 37.11 -41.74 -40.44
C VAL A 7 36.47 -40.41 -40.10
N ARG A 8 36.67 -39.48 -41.04
CA ARG A 8 36.17 -38.12 -41.06
C ARG A 8 35.00 -38.12 -42.03
N GLU A 9 33.81 -37.80 -41.56
CA GLU A 9 32.75 -37.27 -42.42
C GLU A 9 32.36 -35.87 -41.92
N SER A 10 32.72 -34.90 -42.74
CA SER A 10 32.10 -33.58 -42.91
C SER A 10 30.59 -33.74 -43.06
N GLY A 11 29.73 -32.94 -42.42
CA GLY A 11 29.64 -31.49 -42.57
C GLY A 11 28.34 -31.19 -43.33
N GLY A 12 27.36 -30.61 -42.64
CA GLY A 12 26.10 -30.16 -43.26
C GLY A 12 24.96 -30.10 -42.26
N GLY A 13 24.81 -28.97 -41.56
CA GLY A 13 23.69 -28.78 -40.63
C GLY A 13 23.87 -27.74 -39.52
N ARG A 14 25.01 -27.02 -39.48
CA ARG A 14 25.28 -26.00 -38.44
C ARG A 14 25.50 -24.59 -39.00
N LEU A 15 24.83 -24.25 -40.10
CA LEU A 15 24.89 -22.90 -40.67
C LEU A 15 23.50 -22.27 -40.92
N ALA A 16 22.41 -22.95 -40.55
CA ALA A 16 21.06 -22.38 -40.70
C ALA A 16 20.49 -21.80 -39.38
N THR A 17 21.01 -22.18 -38.20
CA THR A 17 20.47 -21.71 -36.91
C THR A 17 21.19 -20.47 -36.37
N SER A 18 22.46 -20.24 -36.75
CA SER A 18 23.25 -19.11 -36.21
C SER A 18 22.97 -17.75 -36.86
N VAL A 19 22.15 -17.70 -37.91
CA VAL A 19 21.73 -16.43 -38.54
C VAL A 19 20.42 -15.91 -37.93
N VAL A 20 19.64 -16.76 -37.25
CA VAL A 20 18.38 -16.36 -36.61
C VAL A 20 18.60 -15.88 -35.18
N GLU A 21 19.58 -16.44 -34.45
CA GLU A 21 19.93 -15.98 -33.09
C GLU A 21 20.63 -14.61 -33.07
N GLY A 22 21.43 -14.27 -34.08
CA GLY A 22 22.07 -12.95 -34.17
C GLY A 22 21.12 -11.80 -34.52
N ALA A 23 19.89 -12.10 -34.98
CA ALA A 23 18.90 -11.09 -35.36
C ALA A 23 18.01 -10.63 -34.19
N LEU A 24 17.90 -11.42 -33.11
CA LEU A 24 17.08 -11.08 -31.94
C LEU A 24 17.82 -10.16 -30.96
N ASP A 25 19.14 -10.28 -30.82
CA ASP A 25 19.96 -9.39 -29.97
C ASP A 25 20.03 -7.94 -30.47
N ALA A 26 19.88 -7.74 -31.79
CA ALA A 26 19.87 -6.40 -32.37
C ALA A 26 18.56 -5.62 -32.07
N LEU A 27 17.48 -6.32 -31.72
CA LEU A 27 16.15 -5.72 -31.47
C LEU A 27 15.91 -5.43 -29.98
N HIS A 28 16.63 -6.08 -29.08
CA HIS A 28 16.52 -5.88 -27.63
C HIS A 28 16.67 -4.41 -27.17
N PRO A 29 17.65 -3.62 -27.66
CA PRO A 29 17.75 -2.20 -27.26
C PRO A 29 16.58 -1.36 -27.78
N LEU A 30 16.02 -1.69 -28.94
CA LEU A 30 14.83 -1.02 -29.48
C LEU A 30 13.56 -1.37 -28.68
N ILE A 31 13.45 -2.60 -28.17
CA ILE A 31 12.32 -3.05 -27.34
C ILE A 31 12.34 -2.34 -25.97
N VAL A 32 13.50 -2.22 -25.33
CA VAL A 32 13.68 -1.53 -24.04
C VAL A 32 13.29 -0.05 -24.15
N VAL A 33 13.80 0.61 -25.19
CA VAL A 33 13.47 2.00 -25.48
C VAL A 33 11.97 2.17 -25.77
N GLY A 34 11.38 1.29 -26.57
CA GLY A 34 9.96 1.33 -26.89
C GLY A 34 9.04 1.11 -25.68
N ARG A 35 9.45 0.28 -24.70
CA ARG A 35 8.73 0.08 -23.43
C ARG A 35 8.84 1.31 -22.53
N GLY A 36 10.03 1.88 -22.38
CA GLY A 36 10.25 3.11 -21.62
C GLY A 36 9.46 4.30 -22.16
N LEU A 37 9.36 4.42 -23.49
CA LEU A 37 8.57 5.46 -24.14
C LEU A 37 7.05 5.30 -23.91
N ARG A 38 6.55 4.05 -23.90
CA ARG A 38 5.15 3.74 -23.56
C ARG A 38 4.81 4.10 -22.11
N ARG A 39 5.71 3.84 -21.16
CA ARG A 39 5.53 4.19 -19.75
C ARG A 39 5.56 5.71 -19.52
N LEU A 40 6.48 6.41 -20.18
CA LEU A 40 6.50 7.89 -20.20
C LEU A 40 5.18 8.46 -20.74
N ALA A 41 4.66 7.91 -21.84
CA ALA A 41 3.36 8.32 -22.39
C ALA A 41 2.21 8.04 -21.40
N GLY A 42 2.26 6.93 -20.67
CA GLY A 42 1.27 6.60 -19.63
C GLY A 42 1.31 7.55 -18.43
N LEU A 43 2.49 7.95 -17.97
CA LEU A 43 2.66 8.92 -16.87
C LEU A 43 2.16 10.31 -17.28
N VAL A 44 2.53 10.76 -18.49
CA VAL A 44 2.03 12.02 -19.05
C VAL A 44 0.52 12.00 -19.18
N ARG A 45 -0.05 10.87 -19.65
CA ARG A 45 -1.50 10.72 -19.80
C ARG A 45 -2.24 10.73 -18.46
N ARG A 46 -1.78 9.97 -17.46
CA ARG A 46 -2.38 9.97 -16.12
C ARG A 46 -2.30 11.34 -15.45
N TRP A 47 -1.16 12.02 -15.61
CA TRP A 47 -1.00 13.38 -15.14
C TRP A 47 -1.97 14.34 -15.84
N TRP A 48 -2.16 14.20 -17.16
CA TRP A 48 -3.08 15.02 -17.94
C TRP A 48 -4.55 14.78 -17.61
N GLU A 49 -4.94 13.52 -17.38
CA GLU A 49 -6.29 13.12 -17.01
C GLU A 49 -6.63 13.58 -15.57
N GLY A 50 -5.67 13.52 -14.63
CA GLY A 50 -5.82 13.98 -13.25
C GLY A 50 -5.66 15.50 -13.04
N ALA A 51 -5.14 16.24 -14.02
CA ALA A 51 -4.94 17.68 -13.89
C ALA A 51 -6.29 18.46 -13.96
N PRO A 52 -6.59 19.36 -13.00
CA PRO A 52 -7.78 20.22 -13.04
C PRO A 52 -7.82 21.06 -14.32
N GLN A 53 -9.01 21.30 -14.88
CA GLN A 53 -9.19 21.92 -16.20
C GLN A 53 -8.51 23.29 -16.33
N ASP A 54 -8.41 24.05 -15.23
CA ASP A 54 -7.75 25.37 -15.18
C ASP A 54 -6.22 25.31 -15.30
N ARG A 55 -5.59 24.16 -15.04
CA ARG A 55 -4.11 23.99 -15.13
C ARG A 55 -3.64 23.38 -16.45
N ARG A 56 -4.55 22.89 -17.30
CA ARG A 56 -4.21 22.25 -18.59
C ARG A 56 -3.69 23.25 -19.62
N GLY A 57 -4.25 24.46 -19.65
CA GLY A 57 -3.84 25.54 -20.56
C GLY A 57 -2.41 26.04 -20.32
N PRO A 58 -2.05 26.45 -19.08
CA PRO A 58 -0.69 26.88 -18.75
C PRO A 58 0.36 25.78 -18.98
N ALA A 59 0.02 24.53 -18.69
CA ALA A 59 0.91 23.39 -18.91
C ALA A 59 1.18 23.13 -20.40
N ALA A 60 0.15 23.17 -21.25
CA ALA A 60 0.31 23.08 -22.70
C ALA A 60 1.20 24.20 -23.24
N PHE A 61 0.98 25.43 -22.79
CA PHE A 61 1.77 26.59 -23.20
C PHE A 61 3.24 26.44 -22.81
N LEU A 62 3.52 26.01 -21.57
CA LEU A 62 4.87 25.77 -21.09
C LEU A 62 5.58 24.66 -21.88
N ALA A 63 4.88 23.56 -22.20
CA ALA A 63 5.42 22.47 -22.99
C ALA A 63 5.82 22.93 -24.40
N VAL A 64 4.98 23.75 -25.05
CA VAL A 64 5.28 24.35 -26.36
C VAL A 64 6.46 25.32 -26.27
N ALA A 65 6.54 26.13 -25.22
CA ALA A 65 7.65 27.06 -25.02
C ALA A 65 8.99 26.33 -24.82
N VAL A 66 9.01 25.26 -24.01
CA VAL A 66 10.20 24.40 -23.82
C VAL A 66 10.60 23.74 -25.14
N ALA A 67 9.65 23.23 -25.92
CA ALA A 67 9.93 22.64 -27.23
C ALA A 67 10.54 23.66 -28.21
N LEU A 68 10.04 24.90 -28.23
CA LEU A 68 10.58 25.99 -29.04
C LEU A 68 12.03 26.34 -28.62
N LEU A 69 12.30 26.36 -27.31
CA LEU A 69 13.62 26.66 -26.77
C LEU A 69 14.62 25.55 -27.09
N VAL A 70 14.21 24.28 -26.98
CA VAL A 70 15.00 23.12 -27.40
C VAL A 70 15.27 23.16 -28.91
N TRP A 71 14.31 23.60 -29.72
CA TRP A 71 14.48 23.74 -31.17
C TRP A 71 15.48 24.84 -31.56
N MET A 72 15.53 25.95 -30.82
CA MET A 72 16.44 27.06 -31.09
C MET A 72 17.89 26.78 -30.71
N VAL A 73 18.15 25.81 -29.83
CA VAL A 73 19.52 25.45 -29.43
C VAL A 73 20.14 24.51 -30.48
N PRO A 74 21.34 24.81 -31.01
CA PRO A 74 22.02 23.90 -31.91
C PRO A 74 22.27 22.55 -31.23
N TYR A 75 21.90 21.45 -31.89
CA TYR A 75 21.86 20.08 -31.36
C TYR A 75 20.84 19.82 -30.23
N GLY A 76 20.01 20.80 -29.87
CA GLY A 76 18.98 20.67 -28.84
C GLY A 76 17.98 19.54 -29.09
N PRO A 77 17.42 19.37 -30.29
CA PRO A 77 16.52 18.26 -30.59
C PRO A 77 17.18 16.88 -30.43
N TRP A 78 18.46 16.75 -30.82
CA TRP A 78 19.22 15.50 -30.68
C TRP A 78 19.59 15.20 -29.23
N LEU A 79 19.95 16.21 -28.44
CA LEU A 79 20.21 16.06 -27.01
C LEU A 79 18.92 15.74 -26.24
N ALA A 80 17.80 16.34 -26.60
CA ALA A 80 16.49 16.02 -26.03
C ALA A 80 16.09 14.58 -26.37
N ALA A 81 16.29 14.14 -27.61
CA ALA A 81 16.08 12.75 -28.00
C ALA A 81 17.00 11.81 -27.20
N ALA A 82 18.29 12.11 -27.07
CA ALA A 82 19.24 11.32 -26.29
C ALA A 82 18.86 11.26 -24.79
N ALA A 83 18.40 12.37 -24.21
CA ALA A 83 17.93 12.42 -22.83
C ALA A 83 16.65 11.61 -22.62
N VAL A 84 15.67 11.73 -23.52
CA VAL A 84 14.44 10.90 -23.50
C VAL A 84 14.79 9.43 -23.64
N MET A 85 15.72 9.08 -24.53
CA MET A 85 16.21 7.70 -24.70
C MET A 85 16.92 7.19 -23.45
N ALA A 86 17.73 8.02 -22.80
CA ALA A 86 18.43 7.67 -21.55
C ALA A 86 17.43 7.47 -20.40
N VAL A 87 16.46 8.37 -20.24
CA VAL A 87 15.39 8.25 -19.24
C VAL A 87 14.51 7.04 -19.55
N ALA A 88 14.14 6.80 -20.81
CA ALA A 88 13.38 5.63 -21.23
C ALA A 88 14.16 4.32 -20.99
N ALA A 89 15.48 4.31 -21.18
CA ALA A 89 16.33 3.17 -20.87
C ALA A 89 16.48 2.95 -19.35
N VAL A 90 16.54 4.01 -18.54
CA VAL A 90 16.55 3.90 -17.07
C VAL A 90 15.19 3.42 -16.56
N LEU A 91 14.07 4.02 -16.98
CA LEU A 91 12.71 3.60 -16.62
C LEU A 91 12.37 2.19 -17.15
N GLY A 92 12.91 1.85 -18.32
CA GLY A 92 12.81 0.52 -18.91
C GLY A 92 13.57 -0.52 -18.09
N ARG A 93 14.76 -0.19 -17.57
CA ARG A 93 15.57 -1.08 -16.72
C ARG A 93 15.04 -1.23 -15.30
N THR A 94 14.51 -0.16 -14.68
CA THR A 94 13.84 -0.27 -13.37
C THR A 94 12.53 -1.06 -13.47
N GLY A 95 11.95 -1.17 -14.68
CA GLY A 95 10.89 -2.12 -14.98
C GLY A 95 11.38 -3.52 -15.28
N ALA A 96 12.52 -3.65 -15.95
CA ALA A 96 13.11 -4.93 -16.32
C ALA A 96 13.60 -5.72 -15.09
N ALA A 97 14.06 -5.07 -14.02
CA ALA A 97 14.30 -5.79 -12.75
C ALA A 97 13.01 -6.32 -12.08
N VAL A 98 11.83 -5.91 -12.56
CA VAL A 98 10.50 -6.36 -12.08
C VAL A 98 9.77 -7.21 -13.16
N GLU A 99 10.27 -7.24 -14.41
CA GLU A 99 9.63 -7.91 -15.56
C GLU A 99 10.58 -8.84 -16.36
N GLU A 100 11.87 -8.97 -16.01
CA GLU A 100 12.77 -9.98 -16.62
C GLU A 100 12.46 -11.41 -16.14
N ASP A 101 11.53 -11.56 -15.19
CA ASP A 101 10.82 -12.80 -14.86
C ASP A 101 9.49 -12.97 -15.65
N GLU A 102 9.24 -12.20 -16.72
CA GLU A 102 8.12 -12.49 -17.65
C GLU A 102 8.51 -13.60 -18.66
N GLU A 103 8.75 -14.81 -18.15
CA GLU A 103 8.12 -15.97 -18.77
C GLU A 103 6.61 -15.86 -18.46
N PRO A 104 5.68 -16.09 -19.40
CA PRO A 104 4.28 -16.21 -19.06
C PRO A 104 4.09 -17.58 -18.38
N SER A 105 4.64 -17.74 -17.19
CA SER A 105 4.44 -18.90 -16.35
C SER A 105 3.51 -18.46 -15.23
N GLY A 106 2.49 -19.27 -14.98
CA GLY A 106 1.52 -19.02 -13.92
C GLY A 106 2.19 -18.91 -12.53
N PRO A 107 1.40 -18.82 -11.45
CA PRO A 107 1.96 -18.83 -10.11
C PRO A 107 2.96 -19.97 -9.96
N SER A 108 4.08 -19.70 -9.29
CA SER A 108 5.05 -20.73 -8.93
C SER A 108 4.36 -21.89 -8.21
N GLU A 109 4.94 -23.09 -8.20
CA GLU A 109 4.31 -24.25 -7.55
C GLU A 109 3.94 -23.97 -6.08
N GLU A 110 4.76 -23.19 -5.38
CA GLU A 110 4.48 -22.76 -4.00
C GLU A 110 3.31 -21.78 -3.90
N GLU A 111 3.23 -20.80 -4.81
CA GLU A 111 2.13 -19.84 -4.88
C GLU A 111 0.81 -20.53 -5.26
N ALA A 112 0.85 -21.44 -6.23
CA ALA A 112 -0.30 -22.23 -6.65
C ALA A 112 -0.81 -23.12 -5.50
N ALA A 113 0.09 -23.76 -4.76
CA ALA A 113 -0.27 -24.53 -3.56
C ALA A 113 -0.89 -23.66 -2.46
N ARG A 114 -0.40 -22.42 -2.28
CA ARG A 114 -1.00 -21.44 -1.35
C ARG A 114 -2.40 -21.02 -1.78
N LEU A 115 -2.61 -20.74 -3.07
CA LEU A 115 -3.92 -20.42 -3.62
C LEU A 115 -4.90 -21.60 -3.45
N GLN A 116 -4.45 -22.83 -3.72
CA GLN A 116 -5.26 -24.03 -3.48
C GLN A 116 -5.62 -24.18 -2.00
N ALA A 117 -4.65 -24.07 -1.09
CA ALA A 117 -4.91 -24.17 0.35
C ALA A 117 -5.86 -23.08 0.86
N LEU A 118 -5.86 -21.90 0.23
CA LEU A 118 -6.81 -20.83 0.52
C LEU A 118 -8.21 -21.17 0.01
N TYR A 119 -8.31 -21.69 -1.21
CA TYR A 119 -9.56 -22.14 -1.80
C TYR A 119 -10.21 -23.26 -0.97
N ASP A 120 -9.44 -24.27 -0.57
CA ASP A 120 -9.92 -25.38 0.26
C ASP A 120 -10.45 -24.89 1.61
N ALA A 121 -9.83 -23.86 2.18
CA ALA A 121 -10.28 -23.23 3.42
C ALA A 121 -11.55 -22.39 3.25
N LEU A 122 -11.78 -21.83 2.06
CA LEU A 122 -12.97 -21.06 1.72
C LEU A 122 -14.15 -21.92 1.32
N ALA A 123 -13.92 -23.13 0.79
CA ALA A 123 -14.98 -24.02 0.35
C ALA A 123 -16.06 -24.24 1.43
N PRO A 124 -15.75 -24.51 2.71
CA PRO A 124 -16.77 -24.62 3.76
C PRO A 124 -17.61 -23.36 4.02
N CYS A 125 -17.13 -22.18 3.60
CA CYS A 125 -17.87 -20.92 3.75
C CYS A 125 -18.82 -20.66 2.57
N PHE A 126 -18.53 -21.20 1.39
CA PHE A 126 -19.25 -20.91 0.15
C PHE A 126 -19.99 -22.12 -0.44
N CYS A 127 -19.65 -23.34 -0.07
CA CYS A 127 -20.39 -24.54 -0.49
C CYS A 127 -21.81 -24.52 0.07
N ALA A 128 -22.80 -24.74 -0.79
CA ALA A 128 -24.14 -25.11 -0.38
C ALA A 128 -24.28 -26.64 -0.53
N GLU A 129 -24.92 -27.30 0.45
CA GLU A 129 -25.13 -28.77 0.42
C GLU A 129 -25.99 -29.22 -0.77
N ASP A 130 -26.86 -28.33 -1.28
CA ASP A 130 -27.79 -28.58 -2.38
C ASP A 130 -27.54 -27.64 -3.59
N ASP A 131 -26.29 -27.30 -3.93
CA ASP A 131 -26.02 -26.46 -5.11
C ASP A 131 -26.53 -27.17 -6.39
N PRO A 132 -27.52 -26.61 -7.12
CA PRO A 132 -28.07 -27.23 -8.32
C PRO A 132 -27.14 -27.12 -9.53
N HIS A 133 -26.03 -26.35 -9.43
CA HIS A 133 -25.07 -26.27 -10.53
C HIS A 133 -24.26 -27.57 -10.66
N PRO A 134 -24.14 -28.14 -11.88
CA PRO A 134 -23.37 -29.38 -12.09
C PRO A 134 -21.87 -29.21 -11.83
N GLU A 135 -21.36 -27.97 -11.86
CA GLU A 135 -19.99 -27.61 -11.52
C GLU A 135 -20.02 -26.38 -10.60
N PRO A 136 -20.19 -26.55 -9.29
CA PRO A 136 -20.26 -25.44 -8.33
C PRO A 136 -18.93 -24.67 -8.32
N LEU A 137 -19.00 -23.38 -7.98
CA LEU A 137 -17.80 -22.53 -7.93
C LEU A 137 -16.84 -22.95 -6.80
N TYR A 138 -17.38 -23.49 -5.72
CA TYR A 138 -16.64 -24.05 -4.61
C TYR A 138 -17.09 -25.50 -4.38
N ALA A 139 -16.12 -26.40 -4.29
CA ALA A 139 -16.29 -27.82 -4.01
C ALA A 139 -15.07 -28.33 -3.24
N PRO A 140 -15.21 -29.36 -2.38
CA PRO A 140 -14.10 -29.95 -1.62
C PRO A 140 -12.90 -30.40 -2.46
N ASP A 141 -13.13 -30.84 -3.70
CA ASP A 141 -12.09 -31.27 -4.65
C ASP A 141 -11.96 -30.32 -5.86
N GLY A 142 -12.42 -29.07 -5.71
CA GLY A 142 -12.36 -28.09 -6.79
C GLY A 142 -11.01 -27.36 -6.88
N SER A 143 -10.88 -26.51 -7.90
CA SER A 143 -9.68 -25.72 -8.16
C SER A 143 -9.94 -24.23 -7.97
N TRP A 144 -8.93 -23.51 -7.49
CA TRP A 144 -8.97 -22.06 -7.31
C TRP A 144 -9.09 -21.29 -8.64
N GLU A 145 -8.70 -21.87 -9.78
CA GLU A 145 -8.57 -21.17 -11.07
C GLU A 145 -9.86 -20.49 -11.55
N ARG A 146 -11.02 -21.07 -11.24
CA ARG A 146 -12.32 -20.48 -11.59
C ARG A 146 -12.81 -19.45 -10.58
N ALA A 147 -12.42 -19.62 -9.31
CA ALA A 147 -12.90 -18.80 -8.21
C ALA A 147 -12.07 -17.52 -8.06
N PHE A 148 -10.76 -17.59 -8.29
CA PHE A 148 -9.84 -16.46 -8.14
C PHE A 148 -9.58 -15.80 -9.49
N VAL A 149 -10.01 -14.55 -9.62
CA VAL A 149 -9.92 -13.76 -10.85
C VAL A 149 -8.52 -13.19 -11.06
N SER A 150 -7.90 -12.73 -9.97
CA SER A 150 -6.56 -12.16 -10.00
C SER A 150 -5.90 -12.33 -8.65
N HIS A 151 -4.59 -12.52 -8.64
CA HIS A 151 -3.78 -12.61 -7.44
C HIS A 151 -2.46 -11.88 -7.66
N GLY A 152 -1.87 -11.39 -6.58
CA GLY A 152 -0.54 -10.81 -6.59
C GLY A 152 0.20 -11.22 -5.32
N PHE A 153 1.44 -11.64 -5.50
CA PHE A 153 2.37 -11.97 -4.42
C PHE A 153 3.46 -10.91 -4.34
N GLY A 154 3.88 -10.58 -3.12
CA GLY A 154 5.01 -9.70 -2.87
C GLY A 154 6.34 -10.43 -2.99
N GLU A 155 7.44 -9.67 -2.93
CA GLU A 155 8.81 -10.21 -2.99
C GLU A 155 9.11 -11.24 -1.86
N ASP A 156 8.35 -11.21 -0.77
CA ASP A 156 8.44 -12.16 0.33
C ASP A 156 7.62 -13.45 0.13
N GLY A 157 7.03 -13.63 -1.07
CA GLY A 157 6.19 -14.77 -1.43
C GLY A 157 4.84 -14.80 -0.71
N ARG A 158 4.41 -13.67 -0.12
CA ARG A 158 3.12 -13.55 0.55
C ARG A 158 2.08 -12.91 -0.34
N LEU A 159 0.82 -13.26 -0.12
CA LEU A 159 -0.31 -12.70 -0.86
C LEU A 159 -0.45 -11.20 -0.56
N GLU A 160 -0.33 -10.35 -1.56
CA GLU A 160 -0.55 -8.91 -1.44
C GLU A 160 -1.93 -8.49 -1.94
N SER A 161 -2.45 -9.20 -2.95
CA SER A 161 -3.79 -8.96 -3.46
C SER A 161 -4.44 -10.24 -3.95
N LEU A 162 -5.76 -10.31 -3.80
CA LEU A 162 -6.58 -11.40 -4.31
C LEU A 162 -7.97 -10.86 -4.65
N GLU A 163 -8.45 -11.14 -5.85
CA GLU A 163 -9.84 -10.95 -6.23
C GLU A 163 -10.47 -12.32 -6.43
N LEU A 164 -11.52 -12.62 -5.68
CA LEU A 164 -12.28 -13.86 -5.78
C LEU A 164 -13.75 -13.59 -6.10
N ARG A 165 -14.39 -14.56 -6.75
CA ARG A 165 -15.83 -14.61 -6.96
C ARG A 165 -16.44 -15.46 -5.87
N TYR A 166 -17.58 -15.04 -5.35
CA TYR A 166 -18.38 -15.87 -4.46
C TYR A 166 -19.71 -16.26 -5.13
N PRO A 167 -20.34 -17.36 -4.73
CA PRO A 167 -21.59 -17.79 -5.32
C PRO A 167 -22.73 -16.78 -5.07
N PRO A 168 -23.66 -16.60 -6.02
CA PRO A 168 -24.73 -15.60 -5.90
C PRO A 168 -25.74 -15.91 -4.78
N TYR A 169 -25.77 -17.15 -4.28
CA TYR A 169 -26.60 -17.54 -3.14
C TYR A 169 -25.95 -17.24 -1.79
N PHE A 170 -24.67 -16.84 -1.77
CA PHE A 170 -23.98 -16.49 -0.53
C PHE A 170 -24.65 -15.26 0.10
N ALA A 171 -24.95 -15.35 1.40
CA ALA A 171 -25.61 -14.28 2.14
C ALA A 171 -24.63 -13.14 2.46
N ASP A 172 -24.12 -12.47 1.43
CA ASP A 172 -23.22 -11.33 1.59
C ASP A 172 -23.89 -10.18 2.34
N GLY A 173 -25.22 -10.04 2.33
CA GLY A 173 -25.94 -9.06 3.17
C GLY A 173 -25.81 -9.29 4.68
N ASP A 174 -25.41 -10.49 5.14
CA ASP A 174 -25.21 -10.79 6.55
C ASP A 174 -23.78 -10.45 7.02
N PRO A 175 -23.60 -9.51 7.97
CA PRO A 175 -22.29 -9.19 8.53
C PRO A 175 -21.58 -10.39 9.17
N SER A 176 -22.33 -11.36 9.69
CA SER A 176 -21.75 -12.55 10.33
C SER A 176 -21.10 -13.49 9.30
N ALA A 177 -21.76 -13.68 8.16
CA ALA A 177 -21.25 -14.44 7.03
C ALA A 177 -19.98 -13.78 6.45
N ARG A 178 -20.00 -12.45 6.20
CA ARG A 178 -18.82 -11.70 5.75
C ARG A 178 -17.63 -11.85 6.71
N ARG A 179 -17.88 -11.72 8.01
CA ARG A 179 -16.84 -11.82 9.04
C ARG A 179 -16.17 -13.19 9.05
N ARG A 180 -16.94 -14.27 8.86
CA ARG A 180 -16.40 -15.63 8.80
C ARG A 180 -15.41 -15.78 7.64
N VAL A 181 -15.78 -15.32 6.44
CA VAL A 181 -14.90 -15.35 5.25
C VAL A 181 -13.63 -14.52 5.49
N GLN A 182 -13.77 -13.30 6.01
CA GLN A 182 -12.63 -12.42 6.29
C GLN A 182 -11.67 -13.03 7.34
N GLN A 183 -12.20 -13.72 8.34
CA GLN A 183 -11.39 -14.42 9.34
C GLN A 183 -10.57 -15.56 8.71
N VAL A 184 -11.20 -16.38 7.86
CA VAL A 184 -10.50 -17.46 7.15
C VAL A 184 -9.40 -16.91 6.26
N LEU A 185 -9.72 -15.90 5.43
CA LEU A 185 -8.75 -15.24 4.55
C LEU A 185 -7.58 -14.64 5.34
N GLY A 186 -7.88 -13.87 6.39
CA GLY A 186 -6.85 -13.25 7.22
C GLY A 186 -5.95 -14.25 7.94
N ALA A 187 -6.51 -15.37 8.39
CA ALA A 187 -5.75 -16.44 9.04
C ALA A 187 -4.85 -17.19 8.05
N LYS A 188 -5.36 -17.52 6.86
CA LYS A 188 -4.64 -18.31 5.85
C LYS A 188 -3.63 -17.50 5.05
N ALA A 189 -3.88 -16.21 4.82
CA ALA A 189 -2.96 -15.32 4.13
C ALA A 189 -1.83 -14.77 5.02
N GLY A 190 -1.81 -15.11 6.32
CA GLY A 190 -0.65 -14.90 7.20
C GLY A 190 -0.33 -13.46 7.63
N ARG A 191 -1.20 -12.49 7.30
CA ARG A 191 -1.10 -11.07 7.69
C ARG A 191 -2.44 -10.59 8.27
N TYR A 192 -2.79 -11.11 9.45
CA TYR A 192 -4.04 -10.76 10.10
C TYR A 192 -4.07 -9.25 10.43
N ARG A 193 -5.12 -8.55 10.00
CA ARG A 193 -5.38 -7.09 10.18
C ARG A 193 -4.63 -6.12 9.25
N GLU A 194 -3.85 -6.61 8.30
CA GLU A 194 -3.20 -5.76 7.29
C GLU A 194 -3.96 -5.70 5.96
N TYR A 195 -4.88 -6.65 5.77
CA TYR A 195 -5.72 -6.70 4.57
C TYR A 195 -6.95 -5.80 4.69
N HIS A 196 -7.17 -5.02 3.64
CA HIS A 196 -8.44 -4.38 3.34
C HIS A 196 -9.31 -5.34 2.52
N PHE A 197 -10.60 -5.42 2.89
CA PHE A 197 -11.59 -6.26 2.22
C PHE A 197 -12.67 -5.39 1.59
N ALA A 198 -12.76 -5.38 0.26
CA ALA A 198 -13.80 -4.70 -0.49
C ALA A 198 -14.78 -5.73 -1.06
N TRP A 199 -16.03 -5.65 -0.63
CA TRP A 199 -17.14 -6.47 -1.13
C TRP A 199 -17.88 -5.72 -2.22
N ASP A 200 -17.87 -6.27 -3.43
CA ASP A 200 -18.70 -5.86 -4.55
C ASP A 200 -19.89 -6.83 -4.64
N GLN A 201 -21.00 -6.41 -4.02
CA GLN A 201 -22.25 -7.18 -3.94
C GLN A 201 -22.93 -7.31 -5.30
N GLU A 202 -22.75 -6.33 -6.19
CA GLU A 202 -23.38 -6.34 -7.50
C GLU A 202 -22.69 -7.36 -8.42
N ALA A 203 -21.37 -7.46 -8.33
CA ALA A 203 -20.57 -8.39 -9.14
C ALA A 203 -20.33 -9.75 -8.48
N ASN A 204 -20.78 -9.96 -7.24
CA ASN A 204 -20.42 -11.11 -6.40
C ASN A 204 -18.91 -11.33 -6.27
N ARG A 205 -18.17 -10.25 -5.98
CA ARG A 205 -16.70 -10.26 -5.88
C ARG A 205 -16.22 -9.77 -4.53
N LEU A 206 -15.17 -10.41 -4.04
CA LEU A 206 -14.43 -9.97 -2.87
C LEU A 206 -13.00 -9.69 -3.28
N ARG A 207 -12.57 -8.45 -3.07
CA ARG A 207 -11.18 -8.04 -3.22
C ARG A 207 -10.52 -7.93 -1.85
N LEU A 208 -9.40 -8.63 -1.70
CA LEU A 208 -8.45 -8.53 -0.62
C LEU A 208 -7.21 -7.81 -1.14
N SER A 209 -6.71 -6.81 -0.42
CA SER A 209 -5.46 -6.13 -0.73
C SER A 209 -4.76 -5.68 0.53
N VAL A 210 -3.42 -5.81 0.58
CA VAL A 210 -2.61 -5.18 1.62
C VAL A 210 -2.68 -3.67 1.43
N LEU A 211 -2.94 -2.93 2.51
CA LEU A 211 -2.92 -1.48 2.46
C LEU A 211 -1.48 -0.99 2.29
N GLY A 212 -1.30 0.01 1.43
CA GLY A 212 -0.02 0.71 1.33
C GLY A 212 0.37 1.35 2.66
N ALA A 213 1.67 1.58 2.86
CA ALA A 213 2.15 2.28 4.05
C ALA A 213 1.44 3.64 4.20
N LEU A 214 1.00 3.94 5.42
CA LEU A 214 0.38 5.24 5.70
C LEU A 214 1.38 6.36 5.37
N PRO A 215 0.90 7.51 4.87
CA PRO A 215 1.77 8.64 4.55
C PRO A 215 2.58 9.10 5.76
N THR A 216 3.91 9.12 5.64
CA THR A 216 4.83 9.54 6.71
C THR A 216 5.07 11.06 6.74
N GLY A 217 4.56 11.79 5.75
CA GLY A 217 4.75 13.24 5.65
C GLY A 217 3.89 14.07 6.62
N VAL A 218 2.96 13.46 7.35
CA VAL A 218 2.10 14.16 8.30
C VAL A 218 2.76 14.20 9.67
N CYS A 219 3.30 15.35 10.04
CA CYS A 219 3.92 15.57 11.34
C CYS A 219 2.90 16.05 12.38
N ALA A 220 3.30 16.00 13.66
CA ALA A 220 2.55 16.66 14.72
C ALA A 220 2.44 18.16 14.43
N GLN A 221 1.22 18.65 14.37
CA GLN A 221 0.89 20.04 14.07
C GLN A 221 -0.37 20.44 14.82
N ARG A 222 -0.74 21.70 14.70
CA ARG A 222 -2.02 22.19 15.20
C ARG A 222 -3.16 21.69 14.31
N PHE A 223 -3.99 20.81 14.86
CA PHE A 223 -5.17 20.29 14.16
C PHE A 223 -6.42 21.10 14.52
N VAL A 224 -7.23 21.45 13.52
CA VAL A 224 -8.49 22.19 13.71
C VAL A 224 -9.61 21.23 14.12
N ALA A 225 -9.49 20.63 15.31
CA ALA A 225 -10.50 19.71 15.86
C ALA A 225 -11.57 20.45 16.68
N ALA A 226 -12.73 19.81 16.86
CA ALA A 226 -13.78 20.37 17.71
C ALA A 226 -13.38 20.29 19.21
N PRO A 227 -13.99 21.09 20.09
CA PRO A 227 -13.74 20.97 21.53
C PRO A 227 -13.99 19.55 22.05
N GLY A 228 -13.05 19.02 22.83
CA GLY A 228 -13.11 17.65 23.35
C GLY A 228 -12.79 16.56 22.32
N GLU A 229 -12.21 16.92 21.17
CA GLU A 229 -11.68 15.98 20.19
C GLU A 229 -10.15 16.09 20.11
N VAL A 230 -9.49 14.93 20.10
CA VAL A 230 -8.05 14.80 19.86
C VAL A 230 -7.84 13.96 18.62
N VAL A 231 -7.01 14.42 17.68
CA VAL A 231 -6.69 13.69 16.45
C VAL A 231 -5.66 12.61 16.77
N LEU A 232 -6.02 11.36 16.49
CA LEU A 232 -5.14 10.19 16.64
C LEU A 232 -4.41 9.84 15.34
N GLY A 233 -5.02 10.14 14.20
CA GLY A 233 -4.47 9.80 12.89
C GLY A 233 -5.45 10.15 11.77
N PHE A 234 -5.23 9.55 10.61
CA PHE A 234 -6.02 9.78 9.40
C PHE A 234 -6.37 8.45 8.75
N THR A 235 -7.49 8.43 8.06
CA THR A 235 -8.03 7.25 7.37
C THR A 235 -8.39 7.61 5.93
N ASP A 236 -8.89 6.64 5.19
CA ASP A 236 -9.13 6.73 3.75
C ASP A 236 -10.20 7.79 3.42
N PRO A 237 -10.06 8.52 2.29
CA PRO A 237 -10.98 9.60 1.88
C PRO A 237 -12.47 9.23 1.88
N GLU A 238 -12.78 7.95 1.61
CA GLU A 238 -14.15 7.46 1.45
C GLU A 238 -14.79 7.03 2.78
N SER A 239 -14.01 6.96 3.86
CA SER A 239 -14.47 6.42 5.14
C SER A 239 -15.46 7.33 5.87
N VAL A 240 -15.26 8.65 5.80
CA VAL A 240 -16.12 9.66 6.44
C VAL A 240 -16.15 10.96 5.63
N GLN A 241 -17.26 11.68 5.70
CA GLN A 241 -17.45 12.94 4.97
C GLN A 241 -16.67 14.13 5.57
N ARG A 242 -16.34 14.08 6.87
CA ARG A 242 -15.64 15.16 7.54
C ARG A 242 -14.14 15.05 7.29
N THR A 243 -13.53 16.14 6.85
CA THR A 243 -12.08 16.26 6.66
C THR A 243 -11.48 17.34 7.56
N LEU A 244 -10.17 17.27 7.78
CA LEU A 244 -9.36 18.31 8.41
C LEU A 244 -8.22 18.74 7.49
N PRO A 245 -7.86 20.03 7.47
CA PRO A 245 -6.70 20.50 6.75
C PRO A 245 -5.43 20.01 7.47
N VAL A 246 -4.52 19.41 6.71
CA VAL A 246 -3.27 18.83 7.19
C VAL A 246 -2.12 19.27 6.31
N GLY A 247 -1.07 19.83 6.92
CA GLY A 247 0.23 19.97 6.28
C GLY A 247 0.92 18.61 6.14
N ALA A 248 1.36 18.29 4.94
CA ALA A 248 2.15 17.11 4.59
C ALA A 248 3.36 17.54 3.76
N GLY A 249 4.49 17.81 4.44
CA GLY A 249 5.65 18.45 3.79
C GLY A 249 5.32 19.88 3.35
N GLU A 250 5.49 20.19 2.06
CA GLU A 250 5.19 21.50 1.48
C GLU A 250 3.73 21.67 1.04
N GLU A 251 2.93 20.61 1.08
CA GLU A 251 1.54 20.61 0.60
C GLU A 251 0.53 20.61 1.74
N PHE A 252 -0.61 21.26 1.53
CA PHE A 252 -1.80 21.15 2.39
C PHE A 252 -2.87 20.33 1.69
N ARG A 253 -3.49 19.41 2.44
CA ARG A 253 -4.60 18.60 1.95
C ARG A 253 -5.64 18.37 3.03
N ASP A 254 -6.89 18.22 2.60
CA ASP A 254 -7.99 17.84 3.46
C ASP A 254 -8.07 16.32 3.56
N VAL A 255 -7.96 15.80 4.78
CA VAL A 255 -7.94 14.35 5.05
C VAL A 255 -8.92 13.98 6.17
N PRO A 256 -9.61 12.84 6.05
CA PRO A 256 -10.50 12.37 7.11
C PRO A 256 -9.76 12.02 8.40
N PRO A 257 -10.10 12.63 9.55
CA PRO A 257 -9.41 12.36 10.80
C PRO A 257 -10.01 11.15 11.54
N VAL A 258 -9.14 10.42 12.22
CA VAL A 258 -9.52 9.53 13.32
C VAL A 258 -9.40 10.33 14.61
N VAL A 259 -10.52 10.52 15.31
CA VAL A 259 -10.59 11.34 16.52
C VAL A 259 -10.96 10.55 17.75
N TRP A 260 -10.29 10.83 18.86
CA TRP A 260 -10.68 10.42 20.20
C TRP A 260 -11.50 11.51 20.86
N ARG A 261 -12.66 11.15 21.42
CA ARG A 261 -13.59 12.08 22.06
C ARG A 261 -13.49 11.95 23.57
N THR A 262 -13.18 13.04 24.24
CA THR A 262 -13.00 13.11 25.70
C THR A 262 -14.04 14.01 26.39
N GLY A 263 -14.98 14.58 25.64
CA GLY A 263 -16.01 15.47 26.19
C GLY A 263 -17.04 14.76 27.09
N PRO A 264 -17.92 15.52 27.78
CA PRO A 264 -18.88 14.99 28.76
C PRO A 264 -19.88 13.96 28.25
N ARG A 265 -20.03 13.87 26.92
CA ARG A 265 -20.91 12.91 26.24
C ARG A 265 -20.16 11.68 25.70
N SER A 266 -18.86 11.56 25.97
CA SER A 266 -18.08 10.41 25.54
C SER A 266 -18.35 9.22 26.45
N THR A 267 -18.73 8.09 25.85
CA THR A 267 -18.86 6.80 26.55
C THR A 267 -17.51 6.16 26.81
N GLU A 268 -16.44 6.61 26.14
CA GLU A 268 -15.09 6.04 26.21
C GLU A 268 -14.05 7.18 26.36
N PRO A 269 -13.94 7.78 27.55
CA PRO A 269 -13.04 8.91 27.81
C PRO A 269 -11.59 8.49 28.05
N HIS A 270 -11.24 7.22 27.82
CA HIS A 270 -9.91 6.67 28.07
C HIS A 270 -9.30 6.15 26.76
N LEU A 271 -7.99 6.32 26.61
CA LEU A 271 -7.22 5.83 25.47
C LEU A 271 -6.10 4.93 25.97
N LEU A 272 -6.04 3.71 25.44
CA LEU A 272 -4.91 2.79 25.62
C LEU A 272 -4.16 2.65 24.30
N ALA A 273 -2.90 3.03 24.28
CA ALA A 273 -2.03 2.90 23.12
C ALA A 273 -1.02 1.77 23.33
N LEU A 274 -1.05 0.76 22.47
CA LEU A 274 -0.18 -0.42 22.51
C LEU A 274 0.58 -0.55 21.19
N GLY A 275 1.84 -0.97 21.26
CA GLY A 275 2.65 -1.19 20.06
C GLY A 275 3.99 -1.83 20.38
N GLN A 276 4.61 -2.43 19.36
CA GLN A 276 5.96 -2.97 19.46
C GLN A 276 7.00 -1.84 19.62
N PRO A 277 8.22 -2.12 20.08
CA PRO A 277 9.30 -1.14 20.09
C PRO A 277 9.45 -0.48 18.70
N GLY A 278 9.53 0.85 18.67
CA GLY A 278 9.64 1.62 17.42
C GLY A 278 8.32 1.87 16.67
N SER A 279 7.18 1.39 17.16
CA SER A 279 5.87 1.62 16.53
C SER A 279 5.33 3.06 16.61
N GLY A 280 5.99 3.92 17.39
CA GLY A 280 5.60 5.32 17.53
C GLY A 280 4.58 5.62 18.64
N THR A 281 4.29 4.68 19.55
CA THR A 281 3.38 4.91 20.70
C THR A 281 3.74 6.16 21.50
N THR A 282 5.03 6.36 21.82
CA THR A 282 5.49 7.57 22.52
C THR A 282 5.22 8.83 21.69
N THR A 283 5.47 8.79 20.37
CA THR A 283 5.19 9.93 19.47
C THR A 283 3.69 10.25 19.43
N LEU A 284 2.82 9.25 19.41
CA LEU A 284 1.37 9.43 19.51
C LEU A 284 1.00 10.13 20.82
N LEU A 285 1.47 9.63 21.97
CA LEU A 285 1.16 10.21 23.27
C LEU A 285 1.69 11.65 23.41
N ARG A 286 2.87 11.95 22.85
CA ARG A 286 3.40 13.32 22.77
C ARG A 286 2.49 14.24 21.96
N SER A 287 1.99 13.77 20.81
CA SER A 287 1.03 14.52 19.98
C SER A 287 -0.28 14.76 20.72
N VAL A 288 -0.82 13.73 21.40
CA VAL A 288 -2.03 13.83 22.22
C VAL A 288 -1.86 14.88 23.33
N ALA A 289 -0.74 14.83 24.07
CA ALA A 289 -0.45 15.80 25.12
C ALA A 289 -0.37 17.24 24.58
N LEU A 290 0.31 17.45 23.46
CA LEU A 290 0.40 18.76 22.83
C LEU A 290 -0.96 19.30 22.35
N GLN A 291 -1.83 18.43 21.82
CA GLN A 291 -3.18 18.82 21.43
C GLN A 291 -4.05 19.17 22.65
N ALA A 292 -3.92 18.41 23.74
CA ALA A 292 -4.68 18.66 24.97
C ALA A 292 -4.35 20.03 25.59
N LEU A 293 -3.08 20.46 25.52
CA LEU A 293 -2.64 21.76 26.03
C LEU A 293 -3.27 22.96 25.32
N GLU A 294 -3.90 22.79 24.15
CA GLU A 294 -4.63 23.89 23.51
C GLU A 294 -5.88 24.32 24.29
N ARG A 295 -6.49 23.39 25.04
CA ARG A 295 -7.82 23.59 25.64
C ARG A 295 -7.93 23.06 27.07
N GLY A 296 -6.82 22.66 27.68
CA GLY A 296 -6.82 22.06 29.01
C GLY A 296 -5.42 21.95 29.59
N GLU A 297 -5.35 21.20 30.69
CA GLU A 297 -4.12 20.98 31.45
C GLU A 297 -3.67 19.52 31.32
N VAL A 298 -2.36 19.29 31.45
CA VAL A 298 -1.78 17.96 31.31
C VAL A 298 -0.86 17.66 32.49
N LEU A 299 -1.12 16.53 33.14
CA LEU A 299 -0.22 15.87 34.07
C LEU A 299 0.37 14.64 33.38
N VAL A 300 1.70 14.50 33.36
CA VAL A 300 2.37 13.36 32.72
C VAL A 300 3.06 12.50 33.78
N LEU A 301 2.81 11.19 33.72
CA LEU A 301 3.51 10.18 34.51
C LEU A 301 4.33 9.30 33.55
N ASP A 302 5.64 9.49 33.51
CA ASP A 302 6.57 8.72 32.69
C ASP A 302 7.24 7.63 33.54
N GLY A 303 6.59 6.47 33.60
CA GLY A 303 7.10 5.31 34.34
C GLY A 303 8.35 4.66 33.74
N SER A 304 8.72 5.00 32.49
CA SER A 304 9.95 4.48 31.88
C SER A 304 11.21 5.15 32.45
N GLY A 305 11.07 6.38 32.95
CA GLY A 305 12.19 7.20 33.41
C GLY A 305 13.16 7.64 32.31
N ALA A 306 12.86 7.34 31.03
CA ALA A 306 13.73 7.69 29.90
C ALA A 306 13.67 9.19 29.55
N GLY A 307 12.78 9.96 30.19
CA GLY A 307 12.66 11.40 29.97
C GLY A 307 11.99 11.74 28.65
N GLU A 308 11.20 10.81 28.10
CA GLU A 308 10.55 10.96 26.81
C GLU A 308 9.57 12.15 26.79
N PHE A 309 9.08 12.56 27.96
CA PHE A 309 8.14 13.66 28.10
C PHE A 309 8.75 14.93 28.71
N ALA A 310 10.07 14.97 28.94
CA ALA A 310 10.74 16.11 29.57
C ALA A 310 10.56 17.43 28.82
N PHE A 311 10.35 17.39 27.49
CA PHE A 311 10.11 18.57 26.66
C PHE A 311 8.79 19.32 26.98
N LEU A 312 7.89 18.70 27.75
CA LEU A 312 6.65 19.32 28.23
C LEU A 312 6.87 20.14 29.50
N ALA A 313 7.92 19.86 30.27
CA ALA A 313 8.17 20.56 31.53
C ALA A 313 8.33 22.08 31.29
N GLY A 314 7.66 22.88 32.13
CA GLY A 314 7.69 24.35 32.05
C GLY A 314 6.81 24.97 30.95
N ARG A 315 6.06 24.17 30.19
CA ARG A 315 5.07 24.70 29.24
C ARG A 315 3.79 25.13 29.97
N ALA A 316 3.13 26.15 29.44
CA ALA A 316 1.81 26.57 29.94
C ALA A 316 0.80 25.43 29.86
N GLY A 317 0.02 25.23 30.93
CA GLY A 317 -0.97 24.15 31.05
C GLY A 317 -0.39 22.79 31.46
N VAL A 318 0.95 22.63 31.56
CA VAL A 318 1.55 21.40 32.08
C VAL A 318 1.66 21.52 33.60
N LEU A 319 0.93 20.65 34.30
CA LEU A 319 0.86 20.64 35.77
C LEU A 319 2.13 20.05 36.38
N ALA A 320 2.55 18.88 35.89
CA ALA A 320 3.82 18.25 36.23
C ALA A 320 4.21 17.18 35.20
N VAL A 321 5.49 16.81 35.20
CA VAL A 321 6.04 15.67 34.46
C VAL A 321 6.82 14.82 35.46
N GLU A 322 6.21 13.75 35.94
CA GLU A 322 6.76 12.89 36.99
C GLU A 322 7.39 11.64 36.39
N THR A 323 8.64 11.36 36.76
CA THR A 323 9.39 10.17 36.33
C THR A 323 9.67 9.19 37.47
N THR A 324 9.34 9.57 38.70
CA THR A 324 9.61 8.76 39.90
C THR A 324 8.32 8.16 40.46
N PRO A 325 8.35 6.94 41.04
CA PRO A 325 7.17 6.34 41.67
C PRO A 325 6.58 7.19 42.80
N SER A 326 7.44 7.83 43.61
CA SER A 326 7.01 8.71 44.70
C SER A 326 6.32 9.98 44.20
N GLY A 327 6.88 10.60 43.16
CA GLY A 327 6.30 11.79 42.53
C GLY A 327 4.98 11.46 41.84
N ALA A 328 4.93 10.35 41.10
CA ALA A 328 3.71 9.87 40.46
C ALA A 328 2.58 9.59 41.47
N ARG A 329 2.90 8.96 42.61
CA ARG A 329 1.94 8.74 43.71
C ARG A 329 1.40 10.06 44.26
N ALA A 330 2.29 11.00 44.57
CA ALA A 330 1.90 12.30 45.10
C ALA A 330 1.04 13.10 44.11
N ALA A 331 1.37 13.05 42.82
CA ALA A 331 0.59 13.71 41.77
C ALA A 331 -0.81 13.10 41.59
N LEU A 332 -0.92 11.76 41.65
CA LEU A 332 -2.22 11.08 41.61
C LEU A 332 -3.06 11.36 42.87
N GLU A 333 -2.43 11.39 44.05
CA GLU A 333 -3.11 11.76 45.30
C GLU A 333 -3.65 13.19 45.22
N TRP A 334 -2.86 14.13 44.72
CA TRP A 334 -3.30 15.51 44.49
C TRP A 334 -4.50 15.56 43.51
N LEU A 335 -4.42 14.86 42.38
CA LEU A 335 -5.47 14.86 41.36
C LEU A 335 -6.82 14.38 41.94
N VAL A 336 -6.82 13.32 42.76
CA VAL A 336 -8.04 12.83 43.43
C VAL A 336 -8.65 13.83 44.42
N HIS A 337 -7.85 14.71 45.02
CA HIS A 337 -8.37 15.72 45.95
C HIS A 337 -8.86 16.98 45.25
N GLU A 338 -8.29 17.32 44.10
CA GLU A 338 -8.56 18.57 43.39
C GLU A 338 -9.63 18.43 42.28
N THR A 339 -9.87 17.22 41.76
CA THR A 339 -10.83 16.92 40.68
C THR A 339 -11.93 15.97 41.12
#